data_AF-A0A8E2BG50-F1
#
_entry.id   AF-A0A8E2BG50-F1
#
_cell.length_a   1.000
_cell.length_b   1.000
_cell.length_c   1.000
_cell.angle_alpha   90.00
_cell.angle_beta   90.00
_cell.angle_gamma   90.00
#
_symmetry.space_group_name_H-M   'P 1'
#
loop_
_entity.id
_entity.type
_entity.pdbx_description
1 polymer ?
#
loop_
_entity_poly.entity_id
_entity_poly.type
_entity_poly.pdbx_seq_one_letter_code
_entity_poly.pdbx_strand_id
1 'polypeptide(L)'
;MPIKAEDGETREFLVIPPAGVWFDTRRREIATELERRFPNMKFTVTMVSGEQDDRSFKVVPILGTADGKQPMLKWPSMDVIEEVLDCLAGFIVQSETKPILH
;
A
#
# COMPACT_ATOMS: atom_id res chain seq x y z
N MET A 1 14.37 -12.17 -5.19
CA MET A 1 13.30 -11.55 -6.01
C MET A 1 12.00 -11.71 -5.25
N PRO A 2 11.15 -10.67 -5.11
CA PRO A 2 9.90 -10.79 -4.38
C PRO A 2 8.97 -11.79 -5.08
N ILE A 3 8.21 -12.53 -4.27
CA ILE A 3 7.23 -13.49 -4.75
C ILE A 3 6.07 -12.70 -5.35
N LYS A 4 5.70 -13.00 -6.59
CA LYS A 4 4.57 -12.32 -7.25
C LYS A 4 3.22 -12.92 -6.85
N ALA A 5 3.21 -14.20 -6.48
CA ALA A 5 2.01 -14.90 -6.05
C ALA A 5 2.32 -16.06 -5.10
N GLU A 6 1.43 -16.29 -4.14
CA GLU A 6 1.46 -17.41 -3.19
C GLU A 6 0.08 -18.06 -3.18
N ASP A 7 0.00 -19.38 -3.37
CA ASP A 7 -1.26 -20.13 -3.59
C ASP A 7 -2.15 -19.60 -4.74
N GLY A 8 -1.52 -18.87 -5.66
CA GLY A 8 -2.14 -18.18 -6.79
C GLY A 8 -2.75 -16.82 -6.44
N GLU A 9 -2.68 -16.37 -5.18
CA GLU A 9 -3.05 -15.02 -4.75
C GLU A 9 -1.93 -14.03 -5.07
N THR A 10 -2.29 -12.79 -5.45
CA THR A 10 -1.28 -11.76 -5.66
C THR A 10 -0.61 -11.34 -4.35
N ARG A 11 0.70 -11.08 -4.44
CA ARG A 11 1.49 -10.46 -3.39
C ARG A 11 1.98 -9.07 -3.80
N GLU A 12 1.38 -8.48 -4.83
CA GLU A 12 1.73 -7.16 -5.36
C GLU A 12 0.57 -6.17 -5.16
N PHE A 13 0.89 -5.03 -4.56
CA PHE A 13 -0.10 -4.05 -4.13
C PHE A 13 0.30 -2.63 -4.56
N LEU A 14 -0.70 -1.86 -4.98
CA LEU A 14 -0.64 -0.42 -5.06
C LEU A 14 -1.13 0.16 -3.73
N VAL A 15 -0.32 1.00 -3.10
CA VAL A 15 -0.69 1.74 -1.90
C VAL A 15 -0.88 3.20 -2.28
N ILE A 16 -2.06 3.72 -1.96
CA ILE A 16 -2.41 5.12 -2.16
C ILE A 16 -2.58 5.73 -0.76
N PRO A 17 -1.63 6.56 -0.30
CA PRO A 17 -1.78 7.23 0.98
C PRO A 17 -2.89 8.29 0.93
N PRO A 18 -3.42 8.72 2.08
CA PRO A 18 -4.29 9.89 2.16
C PRO A 18 -3.63 11.14 1.55
N ALA A 19 -4.44 12.05 1.03
CA ALA A 19 -3.94 13.34 0.60
C ALA A 19 -3.32 14.13 1.76
N GLY A 20 -2.13 14.69 1.55
CA GLY A 20 -1.51 15.61 2.48
C GLY A 20 0.02 15.58 2.45
N VAL A 21 0.61 16.76 2.68
CA VAL A 21 2.06 16.98 2.68
C VAL A 21 2.81 16.03 3.64
N TRP A 22 2.16 15.63 4.74
CA TRP A 22 2.72 14.66 5.69
C TRP A 22 3.00 13.31 5.03
N PHE A 23 2.05 12.77 4.26
CA PHE A 23 2.21 11.47 3.60
C PHE A 23 3.14 11.56 2.38
N ASP A 24 3.10 12.67 1.66
CA ASP A 24 4.00 12.91 0.51
C ASP A 24 5.47 12.89 0.95
N THR A 25 5.79 13.55 2.06
CA THR A 25 7.15 13.62 2.60
C THR A 25 7.60 12.29 3.23
N ARG A 26 6.66 11.46 3.70
CA ARG A 26 6.92 10.17 4.35
C ARG A 26 6.73 8.95 3.46
N ARG A 27 6.47 9.13 2.17
CA ARG A 27 6.29 8.03 1.21
C ARG A 27 7.40 6.98 1.28
N ARG A 28 8.66 7.43 1.40
CA ARG A 28 9.81 6.52 1.51
C ARG A 28 9.80 5.74 2.82
N GLU A 29 9.40 6.36 3.92
CA GLU A 29 9.26 5.69 5.23
C GLU A 29 8.17 4.62 5.17
N ILE A 30 7.01 4.93 4.59
CA ILE A 30 5.90 3.99 4.39
C ILE A 30 6.35 2.81 3.53
N ALA A 31 6.99 3.08 2.38
CA ALA A 31 7.49 2.01 1.50
C ALA A 31 8.53 1.12 2.21
N THR A 32 9.48 1.73 2.93
CA THR A 32 10.52 1.01 3.67
C THR A 32 9.91 0.12 4.76
N GLU A 33 8.91 0.63 5.48
CA GLU A 33 8.26 -0.14 6.54
C GLU A 33 7.46 -1.33 5.98
N LEU A 34 6.74 -1.13 4.87
CA LEU A 34 6.04 -2.20 4.18
C LEU A 34 7.01 -3.29 3.68
N GLU A 35 8.13 -2.89 3.07
CA GLU A 35 9.18 -3.84 2.61
C GLU A 35 9.81 -4.59 3.78
N ARG A 36 10.04 -3.92 4.91
CA ARG A 36 10.60 -4.53 6.12
C ARG A 36 9.64 -5.52 6.76
N ARG A 37 8.34 -5.18 6.82
CA ARG A 37 7.31 -5.99 7.48
C ARG A 37 6.87 -7.17 6.64
N PHE A 38 6.84 -7.01 5.31
CA PHE A 38 6.33 -7.99 4.36
C PHE A 38 7.36 -8.27 3.25
N PRO A 39 8.49 -8.93 3.58
CA PRO A 39 9.61 -9.12 2.64
C PRO A 39 9.26 -9.98 1.42
N ASN A 40 8.16 -10.73 1.49
CA ASN A 40 7.66 -11.58 0.40
C ASN A 40 6.59 -10.90 -0.47
N MET A 41 6.26 -9.64 -0.19
CA MET A 41 5.28 -8.86 -0.94
C MET A 41 5.96 -7.70 -1.66
N LYS A 42 5.27 -7.11 -2.63
CA LYS A 42 5.73 -5.96 -3.39
C LYS A 42 4.72 -4.83 -3.27
N PHE A 43 5.17 -3.66 -2.83
CA PHE A 43 4.33 -2.48 -2.70
C PHE A 43 4.81 -1.36 -3.62
N THR A 44 3.86 -0.71 -4.30
CA THR A 44 4.10 0.53 -5.02
C THR A 44 3.32 1.64 -4.33
N VAL A 45 4.03 2.53 -3.62
CA VAL A 45 3.40 3.69 -2.96
C VAL A 45 3.33 4.86 -3.94
N THR A 46 2.12 5.27 -4.28
CA THR A 46 1.86 6.28 -5.33
C THR A 46 1.83 7.72 -4.80
N MET A 47 1.99 8.66 -5.73
CA MET A 47 1.71 10.09 -5.52
C MET A 47 0.52 10.47 -6.39
N VAL A 48 -0.67 9.95 -6.07
CA VAL A 48 -1.86 10.39 -6.81
C VAL A 48 -2.30 11.73 -6.22
N SER A 49 -1.91 12.81 -6.89
CA SER A 49 -2.46 14.16 -6.69
C SER A 49 -3.85 14.26 -7.33
N GLY A 50 -4.80 13.46 -6.86
CA GLY A 50 -6.21 13.66 -7.15
C GLY A 50 -6.86 14.40 -5.99
N GLU A 51 -8.05 14.97 -6.20
CA GLU A 51 -8.97 15.32 -5.11
C GLU A 51 -9.31 14.04 -4.33
N GLN A 52 -8.42 13.63 -3.43
CA GLN A 52 -8.76 12.68 -2.39
C GLN A 52 -9.28 13.49 -1.22
N ASP A 53 -10.60 13.54 -1.11
CA ASP A 53 -11.30 14.07 0.07
C ASP A 53 -11.23 13.08 1.26
N ASP A 54 -10.52 11.95 1.09
CA ASP A 54 -10.51 10.83 2.00
C ASP A 54 -9.23 10.78 2.84
N ARG A 55 -9.39 10.74 4.17
CA ARG A 55 -8.29 10.55 5.16
C ARG A 55 -7.81 9.09 5.25
N SER A 56 -8.09 8.27 4.25
CA SER A 56 -7.88 6.82 4.29
C SER A 56 -6.76 6.36 3.35
N PHE A 57 -5.98 5.37 3.79
CA PHE A 57 -5.17 4.59 2.87
C PHE A 57 -6.05 3.73 1.96
N LYS A 58 -5.68 3.62 0.68
CA LYS A 58 -6.26 2.64 -0.24
C LYS A 58 -5.19 1.62 -0.62
N VAL A 59 -5.53 0.34 -0.50
CA VAL A 59 -4.69 -0.78 -0.89
C VAL A 59 -5.36 -1.50 -2.04
N VAL A 60 -4.70 -1.53 -3.19
CA VAL A 60 -5.26 -2.12 -4.42
C VAL A 60 -4.39 -3.29 -4.86
N PRO A 61 -4.89 -4.54 -4.82
CA PRO A 61 -4.16 -5.70 -5.30
C PRO A 61 -3.95 -5.64 -6.82
N ILE A 62 -2.75 -5.96 -7.29
CA ILE A 62 -2.42 -6.03 -8.71
C ILE A 62 -2.58 -7.48 -9.17
N LEU A 63 -3.64 -7.76 -9.92
CA LEU A 63 -3.98 -9.12 -10.37
C LEU A 63 -3.30 -9.53 -11.68
N GLY A 64 -2.65 -8.61 -12.39
CA GLY A 64 -2.00 -8.87 -13.67
C GLY A 64 -1.86 -7.60 -14.51
N THR A 65 -1.34 -7.76 -15.73
CA THR A 65 -1.14 -6.67 -16.69
C THR A 65 -2.15 -6.77 -17.83
N ALA A 66 -2.65 -5.61 -18.29
CA ALA A 66 -3.63 -5.53 -19.36
C ALA A 66 -3.11 -6.05 -20.72
N ASP A 67 -1.79 -6.24 -20.88
CA ASP A 67 -1.19 -6.80 -22.09
C ASP A 67 -1.39 -8.32 -22.22
N GLY A 68 -2.04 -8.97 -21.24
CA GLY A 68 -2.47 -10.36 -21.30
C GLY A 68 -1.32 -11.38 -21.26
N LYS A 69 -0.08 -10.94 -21.01
CA LYS A 69 1.10 -11.82 -21.02
C LYS A 69 1.25 -12.68 -19.77
N GLN A 70 0.46 -12.43 -18.73
CA GLN A 70 0.47 -13.19 -17.49
C GLN A 70 -0.95 -13.60 -17.09
N PRO A 71 -1.12 -14.83 -16.57
CA PRO A 71 -2.41 -15.26 -16.04
C PRO A 71 -2.87 -14.33 -14.92
N MET A 72 -4.17 -14.04 -14.86
CA MET A 72 -4.77 -13.28 -13.77
C MET A 72 -4.57 -14.04 -12.46
N LEU A 73 -3.97 -13.36 -11.49
CA LEU A 73 -3.83 -13.82 -10.12
C LEU A 73 -5.16 -13.71 -9.39
N LYS A 74 -5.32 -14.51 -8.35
CA LYS A 74 -6.46 -14.42 -7.43
C LYS A 74 -6.33 -13.17 -6.56
N TRP A 75 -7.48 -12.71 -6.11
CA TRP A 75 -7.52 -11.76 -5.00
C TRP A 75 -6.80 -12.34 -3.77
N PRO A 76 -6.07 -11.49 -3.02
CA PRO A 76 -5.50 -11.90 -1.74
C PRO A 76 -6.62 -12.21 -0.75
N SER A 77 -6.34 -13.13 0.16
CA SER A 77 -7.18 -13.41 1.33
C SER A 77 -7.37 -12.16 2.20
N MET A 78 -8.47 -12.15 2.95
CA MET A 78 -8.80 -11.03 3.84
C MET A 78 -7.74 -10.83 4.92
N ASP A 79 -7.19 -11.91 5.49
CA ASP A 79 -6.13 -11.85 6.49
C ASP A 79 -4.91 -11.04 5.99
N VAL A 80 -4.52 -11.25 4.73
CA VAL A 80 -3.42 -10.52 4.09
C VAL A 80 -3.75 -9.04 3.94
N ILE A 81 -4.97 -8.72 3.56
CA ILE A 81 -5.43 -7.33 3.43
C ILE A 81 -5.45 -6.64 4.79
N GLU A 82 -5.98 -7.31 5.82
CA GLU A 82 -6.07 -6.79 7.19
C GLU A 82 -4.67 -6.52 7.76
N GLU A 83 -3.72 -7.44 7.62
CA GLU A 83 -2.34 -7.24 8.08
C GLU A 83 -1.68 -6.01 7.44
N VAL A 84 -1.87 -5.82 6.13
CA VAL A 84 -1.33 -4.65 5.42
C VAL A 84 -2.00 -3.36 5.91
N LEU A 85 -3.32 -3.37 6.09
CA LEU A 85 -4.05 -2.20 6.57
C LEU A 85 -3.67 -1.83 8.01
N ASP A 86 -3.48 -2.81 8.89
CA ASP A 86 -3.02 -2.60 10.26
C ASP A 86 -1.64 -1.95 10.30
N CYS A 87 -0.73 -2.38 9.42
CA CYS A 87 0.57 -1.74 9.26
C CYS A 87 0.44 -0.27 8.84
N LEU A 88 -0.47 0.05 7.93
CA LEU A 88 -0.70 1.41 7.43
C LEU A 88 -1.42 2.30 8.44
N ALA A 89 -2.32 1.75 9.24
CA ALA A 89 -3.03 2.48 10.29
C ALA A 89 -2.07 3.13 11.31
N GLY A 90 -0.93 2.50 11.58
CA GLY A 90 0.13 3.07 12.41
C GLY A 90 0.66 4.43 11.91
N PHE A 91 0.64 4.67 10.60
CA PHE A 91 1.04 5.96 10.03
C PHE A 91 -0.04 7.03 10.17
N ILE A 92 -1.33 6.64 10.12
CA ILE A 92 -2.45 7.58 10.37
C ILE A 92 -2.35 8.12 11.79
N VAL A 93 -2.22 7.24 12.79
CA VAL A 93 -2.13 7.63 14.21
C VAL A 93 -0.93 8.57 14.46
N GLN A 94 0.20 8.33 13.80
CA GLN A 94 1.38 9.20 13.91
C GLN A 94 1.17 10.58 13.25
N SER A 95 0.36 10.66 12.20
CA SER A 95 0.04 11.92 11.54
C SER A 95 -0.85 12.82 12.39
N GLU A 96 -1.76 12.24 13.18
CA GLU A 96 -2.69 12.97 14.05
C GLU A 96 -2.04 13.45 15.36
N THR A 97 -0.97 12.79 15.81
CA THR A 97 -0.30 13.08 17.08
C THR A 97 0.83 14.12 16.97
N LYS A 98 1.23 14.52 15.75
CA LYS A 98 2.20 15.61 15.54
C LYS A 98 1.48 16.84 14.95
N PRO A 99 1.40 17.97 15.67
CA PRO A 99 0.74 19.15 15.15
C PRO A 99 1.49 19.68 13.94
N ILE A 100 0.74 19.98 12.88
CA ILE A 100 1.21 20.72 11.72
C ILE A 100 1.51 22.14 12.22
N LEU A 101 2.79 22.47 12.43
CA LEU A 101 3.21 23.85 12.59
C LEU A 101 3.04 24.51 11.21
N HIS A 102 1.97 25.30 11.08
CA HIS A 102 1.71 26.20 9.96
C HIS A 102 2.71 27.36 9.94
#